data_AF-A0A725BBG3-F1
#
_entry.id   AF-A0A725BBG3-F1
#
_cell.length_a   1.000
_cell.length_b   1.000
_cell.length_c   1.000
_cell.angle_alpha   90.00
_cell.angle_beta   90.00
_cell.angle_gamma   90.00
#
_symmetry.space_group_name_H-M   'P 1'
#
loop_
_entity.id
_entity.type
_entity.pdbx_description
1 polymer ?
#
loop_
_entity_poly.entity_id
_entity_poly.type
_entity_poly.pdbx_seq_one_letter_code
_entity_poly.pdbx_strand_id
1 'polypeptide(L)'
;MIITKAPREIDIMRKAGQIVARTHKELQAHIRPGITTGQLDAIAERYIRSQGATPSFKGYNGFTGSICASVNEELVHGIPGDRVLQDGDIISIDIGAEYNGYHGDSAWTYPVGTISEET
;
A
#
# COMPACT_ATOMS: atom_id res chain seq x y z
N MET A 1 -25.89 3.75 10.44
CA MET A 1 -26.06 2.36 10.91
C MET A 1 -24.70 1.68 10.84
N ILE A 2 -24.21 1.07 11.92
CA ILE A 2 -22.96 0.30 11.93
C ILE A 2 -23.32 -1.19 11.82
N ILE A 3 -22.70 -1.91 10.90
CA ILE A 3 -23.01 -3.32 10.65
C ILE A 3 -22.16 -4.20 11.58
N THR A 4 -22.82 -5.00 12.42
CA THR A 4 -22.17 -6.07 13.18
C THR A 4 -21.88 -7.26 12.27
N LYS A 5 -20.60 -7.62 12.17
CA LYS A 5 -20.12 -8.66 11.26
C LYS A 5 -20.35 -10.06 11.83
N ALA A 6 -20.81 -10.98 10.98
CA ALA A 6 -20.87 -12.39 11.31
C ALA A 6 -19.46 -13.00 11.39
N PRO A 7 -19.25 -14.11 12.14
CA PRO A 7 -17.94 -14.74 12.28
C PRO A 7 -17.24 -15.02 10.93
N ARG A 8 -17.98 -15.52 9.93
CA ARG A 8 -17.44 -15.75 8.57
C ARG A 8 -16.90 -14.48 7.91
N GLU A 9 -17.54 -13.33 8.14
CA GLU A 9 -17.10 -12.06 7.56
C GLU A 9 -15.81 -11.59 8.23
N ILE A 10 -15.71 -11.79 9.55
CA ILE A 10 -14.51 -11.49 10.33
C ILE A 10 -13.33 -12.34 9.84
N ASP A 11 -13.56 -13.61 9.50
CA ASP A 11 -12.50 -14.48 8.95
C ASP A 11 -12.00 -14.00 7.57
N ILE A 12 -12.91 -13.55 6.69
CA ILE A 12 -12.54 -12.97 5.40
C ILE A 12 -11.79 -11.65 5.59
N MET A 13 -12.28 -10.77 6.47
CA MET A 13 -11.60 -9.51 6.81
C MET A 13 -10.20 -9.74 7.37
N ARG A 14 -10.02 -10.76 8.23
CA ARG A 14 -8.71 -11.15 8.74
C ARG A 14 -7.77 -11.57 7.61
N LYS A 15 -8.28 -12.33 6.62
CA LYS A 15 -7.49 -12.72 5.46
C LYS A 15 -7.11 -11.51 4.58
N ALA A 16 -8.05 -10.59 4.33
CA ALA A 16 -7.77 -9.35 3.60
C ALA A 16 -6.68 -8.51 4.30
N GLY A 17 -6.79 -8.33 5.62
CA GLY A 17 -5.77 -7.65 6.43
C GLY A 17 -4.40 -8.34 6.40
N GLN A 18 -4.37 -9.68 6.39
CA GLN A 18 -3.11 -10.43 6.22
C GLN A 18 -2.47 -10.19 4.84
N ILE A 19 -3.26 -10.07 3.78
CA ILE A 19 -2.74 -9.77 2.43
C ILE A 19 -2.11 -8.38 2.43
N VAL A 20 -2.79 -7.38 2.98
CA VAL A 20 -2.26 -6.02 3.14
C VAL A 20 -0.94 -6.02 3.92
N ALA A 21 -0.93 -6.61 5.12
CA ALA A 21 0.26 -6.63 5.97
C ALA A 21 1.46 -7.35 5.32
N ARG A 22 1.21 -8.39 4.52
CA ARG A 22 2.28 -9.07 3.77
C ARG A 22 2.73 -8.28 2.54
N THR A 23 1.84 -7.52 1.92
CA THR A 23 2.20 -6.61 0.82
C THR A 23 3.13 -5.52 1.33
N HIS A 24 2.86 -4.96 2.51
CA HIS A 24 3.76 -4.04 3.21
C HIS A 24 5.15 -4.64 3.42
N LYS A 25 5.23 -5.89 3.90
CA LYS A 25 6.52 -6.59 4.06
C LYS A 25 7.25 -6.83 2.75
N GLU A 26 6.52 -7.16 1.69
CA GLU A 26 7.09 -7.30 0.35
C GLU A 26 7.70 -5.98 -0.11
N LEU A 27 6.94 -4.88 -0.05
CA LEU A 27 7.41 -3.56 -0.48
C LEU A 27 8.60 -3.07 0.34
N GLN A 28 8.63 -3.32 1.65
CA GLN A 28 9.74 -2.91 2.52
C GLN A 28 11.10 -3.40 2.01
N ALA A 29 11.18 -4.59 1.40
CA ALA A 29 12.42 -5.11 0.84
C ALA A 29 12.93 -4.34 -0.40
N HIS A 30 12.05 -3.55 -1.03
CA HIS A 30 12.34 -2.80 -2.25
C HIS A 30 12.42 -1.29 -2.04
N ILE A 31 12.01 -0.76 -0.87
CA ILE A 31 12.11 0.67 -0.56
C ILE A 31 13.58 1.02 -0.32
N ARG A 32 14.16 1.74 -1.28
CA ARG A 32 15.55 2.18 -1.26
C ARG A 32 15.76 3.34 -2.24
N PRO A 33 16.83 4.14 -2.10
CA PRO A 33 17.15 5.17 -3.07
C PRO A 33 17.26 4.60 -4.50
N GLY A 34 16.72 5.35 -5.47
CA GLY A 34 16.75 5.01 -6.89
C GLY A 34 15.57 4.17 -7.40
N ILE A 35 14.67 3.68 -6.53
CA ILE A 35 13.41 3.06 -6.97
C ILE A 35 12.35 4.13 -7.25
N THR A 36 11.49 3.90 -8.23
CA THR A 36 10.32 4.76 -8.48
C THR A 36 9.10 4.31 -7.68
N THR A 37 8.21 5.24 -7.35
CA THR A 37 6.91 4.91 -6.74
C THR A 37 6.07 4.00 -7.66
N GLY A 38 6.19 4.15 -8.98
CA GLY A 38 5.56 3.26 -9.96
C GLY A 38 6.11 1.83 -9.95
N GLN A 39 7.40 1.63 -9.69
CA GLN A 39 7.97 0.29 -9.50
C GLN A 39 7.43 -0.38 -8.24
N LEU A 40 7.31 0.38 -7.13
CA LEU A 40 6.67 -0.10 -5.89
C LEU A 40 5.20 -0.48 -6.14
N ASP A 41 4.45 0.33 -6.87
CA ASP A 41 3.06 0.04 -7.25
C ASP A 41 2.95 -1.29 -8.03
N ALA A 42 3.82 -1.49 -9.03
CA ALA A 42 3.82 -2.70 -9.82
C ALA A 42 4.16 -3.95 -8.99
N ILE A 43 5.02 -3.83 -7.98
CA ILE A 43 5.33 -4.92 -7.04
C ILE A 43 4.10 -5.22 -6.18
N ALA A 44 3.47 -4.20 -5.61
CA ALA A 44 2.28 -4.33 -4.80
C ALA A 44 1.14 -5.00 -5.58
N GLU A 45 0.87 -4.56 -6.81
CA GLU A 45 -0.18 -5.12 -7.65
C GLU A 45 0.05 -6.62 -7.91
N ARG A 46 1.27 -6.99 -8.31
CA ARG A 46 1.61 -8.40 -8.55
C ARG A 46 1.42 -9.23 -7.29
N TYR A 47 1.90 -8.74 -6.14
CA TYR A 47 1.78 -9.46 -4.89
C TYR A 47 0.32 -9.62 -4.47
N ILE A 48 -0.48 -8.56 -4.46
CA ILE A 48 -1.92 -8.60 -4.10
C ILE A 48 -2.66 -9.61 -4.99
N ARG A 49 -2.47 -9.53 -6.31
CA ARG A 49 -3.10 -10.45 -7.27
C ARG A 49 -2.66 -11.90 -7.07
N SER A 50 -1.39 -12.14 -6.72
CA SER A 50 -0.90 -13.49 -6.42
C SER A 50 -1.58 -14.15 -5.21
N GLN A 51 -2.16 -13.34 -4.31
CA GLN A 51 -2.91 -13.83 -3.13
C GLN A 51 -4.40 -14.06 -3.42
N GLY A 52 -4.83 -13.90 -4.68
CA GLY A 52 -6.25 -14.00 -5.07
C GLY A 52 -7.09 -12.80 -4.66
N ALA A 53 -6.45 -11.64 -4.47
CA ALA A 53 -7.10 -10.37 -4.13
C ALA A 53 -6.94 -9.34 -5.28
N THR A 54 -7.70 -8.25 -5.21
CA THR A 54 -7.59 -7.10 -6.11
C THR A 54 -7.15 -5.86 -5.35
N PRO A 55 -6.32 -4.97 -5.93
CA PRO A 55 -6.01 -3.70 -5.30
C PRO A 55 -7.28 -2.84 -5.19
N SER A 56 -7.66 -2.45 -3.98
CA SER A 56 -8.92 -1.73 -3.73
C SER A 56 -8.96 -0.36 -4.41
N PHE A 57 -7.81 0.29 -4.51
CA PHE A 57 -7.72 1.68 -4.97
C PHE A 57 -7.72 1.79 -6.49
N LYS A 58 -7.30 0.75 -7.19
CA LYS A 58 -7.12 0.80 -8.65
C LYS A 58 -8.46 0.93 -9.37
N GLY A 59 -8.66 2.07 -10.02
CA GLY A 59 -9.90 2.43 -10.71
C GLY A 59 -10.95 3.08 -9.81
N TYR A 60 -10.72 3.19 -8.49
CA TYR A 60 -11.67 3.81 -7.58
C TYR A 60 -11.74 5.33 -7.82
N ASN A 61 -12.89 5.82 -8.28
CA ASN A 61 -13.10 7.24 -8.65
C ASN A 61 -12.02 7.80 -9.59
N GLY A 62 -11.49 6.97 -10.49
CA GLY A 62 -10.46 7.36 -11.45
C GLY A 62 -9.02 7.33 -10.91
N PHE A 63 -8.79 6.86 -9.68
CA PHE A 63 -7.45 6.64 -9.15
C PHE A 63 -6.73 5.54 -9.96
N THR A 64 -5.48 5.79 -10.35
CA THR A 64 -4.76 4.96 -11.33
C THR A 64 -3.82 3.93 -10.70
N GLY A 65 -3.36 4.18 -9.47
CA GLY A 65 -2.45 3.29 -8.74
C GLY A 65 -3.16 2.13 -8.04
N SER A 66 -2.39 1.09 -7.72
CA SER A 66 -2.77 -0.01 -6.83
C SER A 66 -2.54 0.33 -5.36
N ILE A 67 -1.56 1.20 -5.07
CA ILE A 67 -1.26 1.76 -3.75
C ILE A 67 -1.29 3.29 -3.81
N CYS A 68 -1.41 3.94 -2.65
CA CYS A 68 -0.99 5.34 -2.53
C CYS A 68 0.48 5.38 -2.10
N ALA A 69 1.26 6.24 -2.75
CA ALA A 69 2.68 6.43 -2.47
C ALA A 69 2.93 7.91 -2.25
N SER A 70 2.85 8.34 -0.98
CA SER A 70 3.00 9.74 -0.58
C SER A 70 4.39 9.98 0.01
N VAL A 71 5.20 10.80 -0.66
CA VAL A 71 6.58 11.09 -0.26
C VAL A 71 6.69 12.47 0.38
N ASN A 72 7.34 12.53 1.54
CA ASN A 72 7.63 13.74 2.30
C ASN A 72 6.39 14.62 2.59
N GLU A 73 6.25 15.76 1.90
CA GLU A 73 5.17 16.73 2.10
C GLU A 73 3.79 16.26 1.60
N GLU A 74 3.75 15.19 0.82
CA GLU A 74 2.51 14.60 0.34
C GLU A 74 1.75 13.96 1.51
N LEU A 75 0.58 14.53 1.84
CA LEU A 75 -0.17 14.11 3.03
C LEU A 75 -0.73 12.69 2.89
N VAL A 76 -1.55 12.45 1.86
CA VAL A 76 -2.22 11.17 1.55
C VAL A 76 -2.53 11.09 0.06
N HIS A 77 -2.83 9.89 -0.44
CA HIS A 77 -3.28 9.65 -1.83
C HIS A 77 -2.28 10.08 -2.93
N GLY A 78 -0.98 10.07 -2.65
CA GLY A 78 0.04 10.23 -3.68
C GLY A 78 -0.13 9.17 -4.76
N ILE A 79 -0.18 9.59 -6.03
CA ILE A 79 -0.36 8.69 -7.17
C ILE A 79 1.03 8.16 -7.56
N PRO A 80 1.26 6.84 -7.54
CA PRO A 80 2.55 6.28 -7.93
C PRO A 80 2.85 6.53 -9.43
N GLY A 81 4.12 6.78 -9.75
CA GLY A 81 4.56 7.12 -11.10
C GLY A 81 6.09 7.21 -11.20
N ASP A 82 6.57 8.18 -11.97
CA ASP A 82 8.02 8.30 -12.29
C ASP A 82 8.86 8.91 -11.16
N ARG A 83 8.27 9.28 -10.01
CA ARG A 83 9.01 9.85 -8.86
C ARG A 83 10.01 8.84 -8.32
N VAL A 84 11.29 9.14 -8.45
CA VAL A 84 12.42 8.36 -7.93
C VAL A 84 12.69 8.75 -6.48
N LEU A 85 12.68 7.77 -5.56
CA LEU A 85 12.99 8.00 -4.16
C LEU A 85 14.47 8.31 -3.96
N GLN A 86 14.75 9.28 -3.10
CA GLN A 86 16.10 9.73 -2.75
C GLN A 86 16.48 9.24 -1.35
N ASP A 87 17.79 9.19 -1.08
CA ASP A 87 18.28 8.97 0.29
C ASP A 87 17.83 10.13 1.19
N GLY A 88 17.24 9.78 2.34
CA GLY A 88 16.67 10.75 3.28
C GLY A 88 15.17 11.02 3.10
N ASP A 89 14.53 10.50 2.05
CA ASP A 89 13.08 10.58 1.93
C ASP A 89 12.37 9.73 2.99
N ILE A 90 11.15 10.13 3.36
CA ILE A 90 10.16 9.22 3.93
C ILE A 90 9.03 9.00 2.94
N ILE A 91 8.50 7.78 2.93
CA ILE A 91 7.38 7.42 2.07
C ILE A 91 6.28 6.75 2.89
N SER A 92 5.10 7.34 2.86
CA SER A 92 3.87 6.72 3.34
C SER A 92 3.26 5.89 2.22
N ILE A 93 3.17 4.58 2.46
CA ILE A 93 2.52 3.65 1.56
C ILE A 93 1.17 3.29 2.16
N ASP A 94 0.10 3.52 1.41
CA ASP A 94 -1.25 3.06 1.76
C ASP A 94 -1.66 1.91 0.85
N ILE A 95 -2.20 0.84 1.42
CA ILE A 95 -2.53 -0.40 0.70
C ILE A 95 -3.93 -0.86 1.09
N GLY A 96 -4.82 -0.82 0.11
CA GLY A 96 -6.10 -1.50 0.14
C GLY A 96 -6.09 -2.79 -0.69
N ALA A 97 -6.55 -3.89 -0.12
CA ALA A 97 -6.78 -5.14 -0.85
C ALA A 97 -8.19 -5.69 -0.62
N GLU A 98 -8.91 -5.97 -1.70
CA GLU A 98 -10.20 -6.64 -1.67
C GLU A 98 -10.00 -8.15 -1.80
N TYR A 99 -10.55 -8.91 -0.85
CA TYR A 99 -10.57 -10.36 -0.88
C TYR A 99 -11.99 -10.85 -0.57
N ASN A 100 -12.59 -11.59 -1.50
CA ASN A 100 -13.96 -12.12 -1.40
C ASN A 100 -15.00 -11.05 -0.98
N GLY A 101 -14.91 -9.84 -1.54
CA GLY A 101 -15.84 -8.73 -1.27
C GLY A 101 -15.61 -7.97 0.03
N TYR A 102 -14.49 -8.20 0.73
CA TYR A 102 -14.11 -7.44 1.93
C TYR A 102 -12.73 -6.81 1.74
N HIS A 103 -12.59 -5.58 2.21
CA HIS A 103 -11.35 -4.83 2.12
C HIS A 103 -10.55 -4.95 3.41
N GLY A 104 -9.25 -5.19 3.27
CA GLY A 104 -8.25 -4.80 4.26
C GLY A 104 -7.63 -3.48 3.84
N ASP A 105 -7.23 -2.67 4.81
CA ASP A 105 -6.68 -1.33 4.57
C ASP A 105 -5.69 -0.94 5.67
N SER A 106 -4.53 -0.41 5.30
CA SER A 106 -3.57 0.18 6.24
C SER A 106 -2.48 0.98 5.53
N ALA A 107 -2.10 2.11 6.14
CA ALA A 107 -1.00 2.97 5.69
C ALA A 107 0.16 3.00 6.68
N TRP A 108 1.38 2.75 6.21
CA TRP A 108 2.63 2.77 6.99
C TRP A 108 3.65 3.70 6.36
N THR A 109 4.48 4.36 7.18
CA THR A 109 5.57 5.22 6.71
C THR A 109 6.91 4.51 6.85
N TYR A 110 7.74 4.61 5.81
CA TYR A 110 9.04 3.96 5.74
C TYR A 110 10.16 4.98 5.48
N PRO A 111 11.34 4.78 6.09
CA PRO A 111 12.53 5.52 5.71
C PRO A 111 13.06 5.04 4.36
N VAL A 112 13.57 5.96 3.54
CA VAL A 112 14.30 5.65 2.32
C VAL A 112 15.79 5.88 2.58
N GLY A 113 16.54 4.80 2.78
CA GLY A 113 17.96 4.90 3.09
C GLY A 113 18.20 5.49 4.48
N THR A 114 19.03 6.53 4.57
CA THR A 114 19.43 7.17 5.84
C THR A 114 18.57 8.40 6.14
N ILE A 115 17.82 8.40 7.24
CA ILE A 115 17.00 9.54 7.69
C ILE A 115 17.70 10.40 8.75
N SER A 116 17.44 11.70 8.78
CA SER A 116 17.91 12.61 9.84
C SER A 116 17.00 12.54 11.08
N GLU A 117 17.43 13.09 12.21
CA GLU A 117 16.58 13.18 13.41
C GLU A 117 15.36 14.10 13.22
N GLU A 118 15.43 15.04 12.28
CA GLU A 118 14.36 16.01 12.01
C GLU A 118 13.26 15.43 11.09
N THR A 119 13.48 14.25 10.52
CA THR A 119 12.57 13.58 9.55
C THR A 119 11.79 12.44 10.18
#